data_AF-A0A5R9QMH2-F1
#
_entry.id   AF-A0A5R9QMH2-F1
#
_cell.length_a   1.000
_cell.length_b   1.000
_cell.length_c   1.000
_cell.angle_alpha   90.00
_cell.angle_beta   90.00
_cell.angle_gamma   90.00
#
_symmetry.space_group_name_H-M   'P 1'
#
loop_
_entity.id
_entity.type
_entity.pdbx_description
1 polymer ?
#
loop_
_entity_poly.entity_id
_entity_poly.type
_entity_poly.pdbx_seq_one_letter_code
_entity_poly.pdbx_strand_id
1 'polypeptide(L)'
;MKTTDANHPATICEQMLCSRKQYNIEHSIWRSHNVVIDRLLERKLELRDAFIDLHKKLHEHPHALNTFFGVLLDATAFWGPEKNVKARAERDELERINVQIAELGEGLASLLRRRDQLHNHSG
;
A
#
# COMPACT_ATOMS: atom_id res chain seq x y z
N MET A 1 -23.25 -30.58 -9.75
CA MET A 1 -23.05 -29.86 -8.47
C MET A 1 -21.77 -30.42 -7.86
N LYS A 2 -20.63 -29.72 -7.96
CA LYS A 2 -19.38 -30.20 -7.35
C LYS A 2 -19.46 -29.89 -5.86
N THR A 3 -19.45 -30.92 -5.04
CA THR A 3 -19.32 -30.86 -3.59
C THR A 3 -18.09 -30.04 -3.24
N THR A 4 -18.29 -28.86 -2.65
CA THR A 4 -17.22 -28.09 -2.02
C THR A 4 -16.82 -28.87 -0.77
N ASP A 5 -15.79 -29.69 -0.88
CA ASP A 5 -15.22 -30.40 0.25
C ASP A 5 -14.67 -29.36 1.23
N ALA A 6 -15.20 -29.32 2.45
CA ALA A 6 -14.82 -28.35 3.47
C ALA A 6 -13.33 -28.44 3.83
N ASN A 7 -12.70 -29.59 3.56
CA ASN A 7 -11.27 -29.84 3.73
C ASN A 7 -10.43 -29.60 2.47
N HIS A 8 -11.01 -29.06 1.40
CA HIS A 8 -10.25 -28.78 0.20
C HIS A 8 -9.23 -27.65 0.46
N PRO A 9 -7.95 -27.80 0.09
CA PRO A 9 -6.89 -26.80 0.35
C PRO A 9 -7.23 -25.36 -0.06
N ALA A 10 -7.94 -25.19 -1.18
CA ALA A 10 -8.41 -23.87 -1.62
C ALA A 10 -9.49 -23.29 -0.68
N THR A 11 -10.40 -24.13 -0.18
CA THR A 11 -11.47 -23.72 0.73
C THR A 11 -10.90 -23.29 2.09
N ILE A 12 -9.82 -23.91 2.55
CA ILE A 12 -9.09 -23.47 3.76
C ILE A 12 -8.53 -22.05 3.56
N CYS A 13 -7.88 -21.79 2.42
CA CYS A 13 -7.36 -20.46 2.10
C CYS A 13 -8.49 -19.41 2.01
N GLU A 14 -9.60 -19.74 1.36
CA GLU A 14 -10.79 -18.88 1.28
C GLU A 14 -11.36 -18.58 2.68
N GLN A 15 -11.49 -19.59 3.54
CA GLN A 15 -11.96 -19.42 4.92
C GLN A 15 -11.04 -18.51 5.73
N MET A 16 -9.72 -18.65 5.61
CA MET A 16 -8.77 -17.76 6.28
C MET A 16 -8.95 -16.29 5.85
N LEU A 17 -9.14 -16.04 4.55
CA LEU A 17 -9.42 -14.70 4.04
C LEU A 17 -10.74 -14.15 4.60
N CYS A 18 -11.80 -14.97 4.63
CA CYS A 18 -13.09 -14.60 5.24
C CYS A 18 -12.96 -14.29 6.73
N SER A 19 -12.30 -15.14 7.52
CA SER A 19 -12.07 -14.91 8.94
C SER A 19 -11.30 -13.63 9.21
N ARG A 20 -10.29 -13.33 8.37
CA ARG A 20 -9.50 -12.11 8.49
C ARG A 20 -10.31 -10.86 8.13
N LYS A 21 -11.14 -10.92 7.08
CA LYS A 21 -12.08 -9.85 6.75
C LYS A 21 -13.05 -9.59 7.91
N GLN A 22 -13.60 -10.65 8.49
CA GLN A 22 -14.52 -10.56 9.62
C GLN A 22 -13.84 -9.88 10.82
N TYR A 23 -12.64 -10.31 11.20
CA TYR A 23 -11.85 -9.68 12.24
C TYR A 23 -11.63 -8.18 11.97
N ASN A 24 -11.25 -7.81 10.74
CA ASN A 24 -11.04 -6.41 10.38
C ASN A 24 -12.32 -5.57 10.52
N ILE A 25 -13.48 -6.13 10.16
CA ILE A 25 -14.79 -5.47 10.28
C ILE A 25 -15.16 -5.28 11.75
N GLU A 26 -15.05 -6.34 12.56
CA GLU A 26 -15.36 -6.32 13.99
C GLU A 26 -14.52 -5.28 14.75
N HIS A 27 -13.23 -5.18 14.40
CA HIS A 27 -12.30 -4.24 15.01
C HIS A 27 -12.26 -2.87 14.32
N SER A 28 -13.02 -2.66 13.24
CA SER A 28 -13.03 -1.42 12.44
C SER A 28 -11.63 -0.98 11.96
N ILE A 29 -10.78 -1.95 11.58
CA ILE A 29 -9.42 -1.72 11.10
C ILE A 29 -9.26 -2.10 9.62
N TRP A 30 -8.20 -1.56 9.02
CA TRP A 30 -7.64 -2.03 7.73
C TRP A 30 -8.67 -2.20 6.60
N ARG A 31 -9.50 -1.18 6.37
CA ARG A 31 -10.51 -1.16 5.28
C ARG A 31 -9.90 -1.47 3.90
N SER A 32 -8.66 -1.05 3.65
CA SER A 32 -7.93 -1.35 2.42
C SER A 32 -7.66 -2.85 2.23
N HIS A 33 -7.41 -3.60 3.32
CA HIS A 33 -7.23 -5.06 3.25
C HIS A 33 -8.54 -5.73 2.85
N ASN A 34 -9.67 -5.26 3.37
CA ASN A 34 -10.98 -5.83 3.04
C ASN A 34 -11.29 -5.71 1.54
N VAL A 35 -10.94 -4.58 0.92
CA VAL A 35 -11.10 -4.40 -0.53
C VAL A 35 -10.26 -5.40 -1.33
N VAL A 36 -9.03 -5.68 -0.91
CA VAL A 36 -8.19 -6.69 -1.57
C VAL A 36 -8.76 -8.08 -1.35
N ILE A 37 -9.16 -8.41 -0.12
CA ILE A 37 -9.76 -9.70 0.21
C ILE A 37 -10.98 -9.96 -0.68
N ASP A 38 -11.85 -8.97 -0.85
CA ASP A 38 -13.04 -9.09 -1.70
C ASP A 38 -12.67 -9.40 -3.15
N ARG A 39 -11.68 -8.70 -3.71
CA ARG A 39 -11.18 -8.99 -5.07
C ARG A 39 -10.61 -10.40 -5.20
N LEU A 40 -9.88 -10.89 -4.20
CA LEU A 40 -9.35 -12.27 -4.21
C LEU A 40 -10.48 -13.29 -4.15
N LEU A 41 -11.50 -13.07 -3.31
CA LEU A 41 -12.64 -13.97 -3.15
C LEU A 41 -13.55 -13.97 -4.39
N GLU A 42 -13.73 -12.83 -5.07
CA GLU A 42 -14.44 -12.73 -6.35
C GLU A 42 -13.76 -13.57 -7.44
N ARG A 43 -12.43 -13.65 -7.42
CA ARG A 43 -11.60 -14.41 -8.38
C ARG A 43 -11.20 -15.79 -7.88
N LYS A 44 -11.86 -16.33 -6.86
CA LYS A 44 -11.48 -17.61 -6.24
C LYS A 44 -11.38 -18.79 -7.20
N LEU A 45 -12.17 -18.80 -8.28
CA LEU A 45 -12.09 -19.85 -9.30
C LEU A 45 -10.78 -19.78 -10.10
N GLU A 46 -10.33 -18.58 -10.45
CA GLU A 46 -9.03 -18.34 -11.11
C GLU A 46 -7.86 -18.65 -10.17
N LEU A 47 -8.01 -18.32 -8.88
CA LEU A 47 -6.98 -18.50 -7.86
C LEU A 47 -6.95 -19.91 -7.26
N ARG A 48 -7.88 -20.79 -7.64
CA ARG A 48 -8.07 -22.09 -6.99
C ARG A 48 -6.78 -22.92 -6.96
N ASP A 49 -6.12 -23.03 -8.11
CA ASP A 49 -4.90 -23.85 -8.24
C ASP A 49 -3.73 -23.19 -7.49
N ALA A 50 -3.65 -21.86 -7.48
CA ALA A 50 -2.68 -21.12 -6.68
C ALA A 50 -2.90 -21.33 -5.17
N PHE A 51 -4.14 -21.34 -4.69
CA PHE A 51 -4.46 -21.63 -3.28
C PHE A 51 -4.15 -23.09 -2.91
N ILE A 52 -4.40 -24.05 -3.80
CA ILE A 52 -4.00 -25.45 -3.59
C ILE A 52 -2.48 -25.53 -3.41
N ASP A 53 -1.71 -24.92 -4.31
CA ASP A 53 -0.25 -24.97 -4.26
C ASP A 53 0.32 -24.22 -3.06
N LEU A 54 -0.27 -23.08 -2.71
CA LEU A 54 0.10 -22.31 -1.53
C LEU A 54 -0.12 -23.12 -0.25
N HIS A 55 -1.30 -23.73 -0.11
CA HIS A 55 -1.61 -24.58 1.04
C HIS A 55 -0.65 -25.77 1.08
N LYS A 56 -0.43 -26.50 -0.02
CA LYS A 56 0.53 -27.62 -0.07
C LYS A 56 1.91 -27.22 0.45
N LYS A 57 2.40 -26.03 0.12
CA LYS A 57 3.73 -25.56 0.54
C LYS A 57 3.79 -25.06 1.99
N LEU A 58 2.72 -24.48 2.50
CA LEU A 58 2.76 -23.72 3.76
C LEU A 58 1.97 -24.35 4.90
N HIS A 59 1.11 -25.35 4.65
CA HIS A 59 0.22 -25.92 5.67
C HIS A 59 0.95 -26.62 6.81
N GLU A 60 2.13 -27.19 6.56
CA GLU A 60 2.95 -27.84 7.60
C GLU A 60 3.50 -26.84 8.63
N HIS A 61 3.43 -25.55 8.33
CA HIS A 61 3.92 -24.47 9.19
C HIS A 61 2.73 -23.66 9.74
N PRO A 62 2.40 -23.77 11.05
CA PRO A 62 1.16 -23.25 11.64
C PRO A 62 0.87 -21.75 11.40
N HIS A 63 1.90 -20.95 11.12
CA HIS A 63 1.76 -19.51 10.89
C HIS A 63 2.09 -19.05 9.46
N ALA A 64 2.71 -19.90 8.64
CA ALA A 64 3.27 -19.45 7.36
C ALA A 64 2.17 -18.97 6.40
N LEU A 65 1.05 -19.68 6.34
CA LEU A 65 -0.08 -19.33 5.48
C LEU A 65 -0.73 -18.00 5.92
N ASN A 66 -0.87 -17.77 7.22
CA ASN A 66 -1.41 -16.51 7.76
C ASN A 66 -0.47 -15.32 7.53
N THR A 67 0.84 -15.54 7.74
CA THR A 67 1.87 -14.53 7.48
C THR A 67 1.92 -14.18 5.99
N PHE A 68 1.87 -15.18 5.11
CA PHE A 68 1.83 -14.97 3.66
C PHE A 68 0.66 -14.06 3.26
N PHE A 69 -0.56 -14.38 3.72
CA PHE A 69 -1.72 -13.53 3.43
C PHE A 69 -1.58 -12.15 4.04
N GLY A 70 -0.92 -12.01 5.19
CA GLY A 70 -0.63 -10.69 5.76
C GLY A 70 0.24 -9.84 4.84
N VAL A 71 1.39 -10.39 4.44
CA VAL A 71 2.34 -9.69 3.55
C VAL A 71 1.70 -9.41 2.19
N LEU A 72 0.93 -10.35 1.63
CA LEU A 72 0.24 -10.14 0.36
C LEU A 72 -0.76 -8.98 0.44
N LEU A 73 -1.56 -8.93 1.51
CA LEU A 73 -2.54 -7.86 1.72
C LEU A 73 -1.85 -6.52 1.94
N ASP A 74 -0.78 -6.46 2.74
CA ASP A 74 0.00 -5.24 2.95
C ASP A 74 0.59 -4.74 1.63
N ALA A 75 1.25 -5.63 0.88
CA ALA A 75 1.87 -5.30 -0.40
C ALA A 75 0.84 -4.74 -1.40
N THR A 76 -0.32 -5.37 -1.51
CA THR A 76 -1.36 -4.97 -2.47
C THR A 76 -2.18 -3.75 -2.02
N ALA A 77 -2.44 -3.63 -0.73
CA ALA A 77 -3.23 -2.53 -0.18
C ALA A 77 -2.44 -1.22 -0.15
N PHE A 78 -1.15 -1.27 0.15
CA PHE A 78 -0.31 -0.06 0.30
C PHE A 78 0.51 0.24 -0.96
N TRP A 79 0.99 -0.79 -1.66
CA TRP A 79 1.88 -0.64 -2.82
C TRP A 79 1.21 -0.99 -4.15
N GLY A 80 -0.11 -0.78 -4.23
CA GLY A 80 -0.85 -0.94 -5.48
C GLY A 80 -0.32 -0.01 -6.59
N PRO A 81 -0.36 -0.42 -7.88
CA PRO A 81 0.22 0.36 -8.98
C PRO A 81 -0.27 1.80 -9.05
N GLU A 82 -1.57 2.02 -8.87
CA GLU A 82 -2.20 3.34 -8.88
C GLU A 82 -1.67 4.24 -7.75
N LYS A 83 -1.54 3.71 -6.53
CA LYS A 83 -1.00 4.43 -5.39
C LYS A 83 0.48 4.76 -5.59
N ASN A 84 1.25 3.84 -6.17
CA ASN A 84 2.66 4.08 -6.50
C ASN A 84 2.82 5.17 -7.57
N VAL A 85 1.97 5.18 -8.60
CA VAL A 85 1.96 6.24 -9.62
C VAL A 85 1.64 7.58 -8.98
N LYS A 86 0.60 7.65 -8.15
CA LYS A 86 0.23 8.85 -7.42
C LYS A 86 1.36 9.35 -6.52
N ALA A 87 1.96 8.47 -5.71
CA ALA A 87 3.06 8.83 -4.82
C ALA A 87 4.30 9.34 -5.58
N ARG A 88 4.58 8.78 -6.77
CA ARG A 88 5.65 9.29 -7.64
C ARG A 88 5.33 10.70 -8.15
N ALA A 89 4.10 10.93 -8.61
CA ALA A 89 3.67 12.25 -9.09
C ALA A 89 3.73 13.31 -7.97
N GLU A 90 3.24 12.99 -6.78
CA GLU A 90 3.29 13.89 -5.61
C GLU A 90 4.75 14.22 -5.21
N ARG A 91 5.64 13.24 -5.27
CA ARG A 91 7.08 13.46 -5.02
C ARG A 91 7.71 14.38 -6.07
N ASP A 92 7.41 14.17 -7.34
CA ASP A 92 7.95 14.98 -8.43
C ASP A 92 7.41 16.43 -8.34
N GLU A 93 6.17 16.62 -7.88
CA GLU A 93 5.61 17.95 -7.58
C GLU A 93 6.31 18.61 -6.39
N LEU A 94 6.54 17.87 -5.30
CA LEU A 94 7.26 18.36 -4.13
C LEU A 94 8.68 18.82 -4.49
N GLU A 95 9.39 18.07 -5.34
CA GLU A 95 10.71 18.44 -5.81
C GLU A 95 10.69 19.76 -6.59
N ARG A 96 9.70 19.95 -7.48
CA ARG A 96 9.52 21.22 -8.20
C ARG A 96 9.24 22.39 -7.26
N ILE A 97 8.38 22.20 -6.27
CA ILE A 97 8.08 23.23 -5.26
C ILE A 97 9.35 23.60 -4.49
N ASN A 98 10.16 22.62 -4.10
CA ASN A 98 11.42 22.87 -3.40
C ASN A 98 12.42 23.68 -4.23
N VAL A 99 12.51 23.42 -5.53
CA VAL A 99 13.33 24.23 -6.45
C VAL A 99 12.84 25.68 -6.48
N GLN A 100 11.53 25.90 -6.62
CA GLN A 100 10.95 27.26 -6.62
C GLN A 100 11.20 28.00 -5.30
N ILE A 101 11.06 27.30 -4.16
CA ILE A 101 11.36 27.86 -2.84
C ILE A 101 12.83 28.30 -2.77
N ALA A 102 13.76 27.47 -3.26
CA ALA A 102 15.18 27.81 -3.27
C ALA A 102 15.46 29.06 -4.11
N GLU A 103 14.94 29.13 -5.33
CA GLU A 103 15.11 30.28 -6.24
C GLU A 103 14.56 31.59 -5.63
N LEU A 104 13.35 31.54 -5.05
CA LEU A 104 12.76 32.69 -4.37
C LEU A 104 13.57 33.10 -3.13
N GLY A 105 14.08 32.12 -2.39
CA GLY A 105 14.96 32.34 -1.24
C GLY A 105 16.26 33.06 -1.62
N GLU A 106 16.89 32.63 -2.71
CA GLU A 106 18.09 33.29 -3.26
C GLU A 106 17.80 34.72 -3.71
N GLY A 107 16.67 34.92 -4.41
CA GLY A 107 16.23 36.25 -4.85
C GLY A 107 16.02 37.21 -3.68
N LEU A 108 15.31 36.74 -2.64
CA LEU A 108 15.08 37.52 -1.42
C LEU A 108 16.41 37.86 -0.71
N ALA A 109 17.30 36.88 -0.56
CA ALA A 109 18.61 37.08 0.05
C ALA A 109 19.45 38.13 -0.72
N SER A 110 19.37 38.14 -2.05
CA SER A 110 20.01 39.16 -2.90
C SER A 110 19.46 40.56 -2.63
N LEU A 111 18.13 40.72 -2.59
CA LEU A 111 17.48 42.00 -2.31
C LEU A 111 17.82 42.53 -0.91
N LEU A 112 17.82 41.67 0.10
CA LEU A 112 18.21 42.03 1.47
C LEU A 112 19.66 42.53 1.53
N ARG A 113 20.60 41.83 0.87
CA ARG A 113 22.00 42.28 0.77
C ARG A 113 22.11 43.65 0.09
N ARG A 114 21.36 43.88 -0.99
CA ARG A 114 21.37 45.17 -1.70
C ARG A 114 20.82 46.31 -0.85
N ARG A 115 19.74 46.05 -0.10
CA ARG A 115 19.17 47.00 0.85
C ARG A 115 20.20 47.40 1.91
N ASP A 116 20.88 46.41 2.51
CA ASP A 116 21.87 46.65 3.55
C ASP A 116 23.08 47.45 3.03
N GLN A 117 23.54 47.18 1.81
CA GLN A 117 24.59 47.98 1.15
C GLN A 117 24.18 49.45 0.96
N LEU A 118 22.96 49.70 0.48
CA LEU A 118 22.47 51.07 0.27
C LEU A 118 22.35 51.83 1.60
N HIS A 119 21.80 51.19 2.63
CA HIS A 119 21.68 51.78 3.96
C HIS A 119 23.04 52.14 4.57
N ASN A 120 24.08 51.35 4.30
CA ASN A 120 25.45 51.60 4.77
C ASN A 120 26.24 52.63 3.94
N HIS A 121 25.69 53.12 2.83
CA HIS A 121 26.35 54.09 1.94
C HIS A 121 25.58 55.41 1.77
N SER A 122 24.39 55.53 2.35
CA SER A 122 23.56 56.74 2.35
C SER A 122 23.83 57.69 3.53
N GLY A 123 25.07 57.73 4.01
CA GLY A 123 25.56 58.74 4.95
C GLY A 123 25.93 60.04 4.27
#